data_AF-A0A4S2SDU3-F1
#
_entry.id   AF-A0A4S2SDU3-F1
#
_cell.length_a   1.000
_cell.length_b   1.000
_cell.length_c   1.000
_cell.angle_alpha   90.00
_cell.angle_beta   90.00
_cell.angle_gamma   90.00
#
_symmetry.space_group_name_H-M   'P 1'
#
loop_
_entity.id
_entity.type
_entity.pdbx_description
1 polymer ?
#
loop_
_entity_poly.entity_id
_entity_poly.type
_entity_poly.pdbx_seq_one_letter_code
_entity_poly.pdbx_strand_id
1 'polypeptide(L)'
;SILDLLETKATTHSWNMASAMAAIKAAPSGVVVLLNCEESADQMFAQFAALNNVQAAKPARADRLDLRTYGIGAQILKDLGVCKMQLLASPRKMPSMTGFNLEVTGYRAKPDA
;
A
#
# COMPACT_ATOMS: atom_id res chain seq x y z
N SER A 1 5.08 -2.16 8.25
CA SER A 1 6.38 -2.79 8.57
C SER A 1 7.37 -1.74 9.05
N ILE A 2 8.41 -2.13 9.79
CA ILE A 2 9.54 -1.24 10.14
C ILE A 2 10.22 -0.65 8.89
N LEU A 3 10.17 -1.39 7.78
CA LEU A 3 10.68 -0.94 6.49
C LEU A 3 9.97 0.33 6.00
N ASP A 4 8.66 0.48 6.23
CA ASP A 4 7.92 1.70 5.85
C ASP A 4 8.48 2.96 6.53
N LEU A 5 9.12 2.81 7.69
CA LEU A 5 9.77 3.90 8.43
C LEU A 5 11.21 4.16 7.95
N LEU A 6 11.90 3.13 7.47
CA LEU A 6 13.29 3.20 7.02
C LEU A 6 13.43 3.50 5.52
N GLU A 7 12.39 3.22 4.73
CA GLU A 7 12.35 3.45 3.28
C GLU A 7 12.22 4.94 2.95
N THR A 8 13.35 5.57 2.60
CA THR A 8 13.39 6.98 2.19
C THR A 8 13.61 7.16 0.68
N LYS A 9 14.43 6.31 0.05
CA LYS A 9 14.80 6.43 -1.38
C LYS A 9 14.57 5.16 -2.20
N ALA A 10 14.89 3.99 -1.64
CA ALA A 10 14.58 2.70 -2.23
C ALA A 10 13.27 2.17 -1.66
N THR A 11 12.39 1.64 -2.51
CA THR A 11 11.15 1.00 -2.07
C THR A 11 10.82 -0.16 -2.98
N THR A 12 10.31 -1.24 -2.39
CA THR A 12 9.71 -2.35 -3.15
C THR A 12 8.23 -2.12 -3.45
N HIS A 13 7.67 -1.00 -2.98
CA HIS A 13 6.28 -0.60 -3.14
C HIS A 13 6.08 0.37 -4.31
N SER A 14 4.83 0.53 -4.76
CA SER A 14 4.49 1.54 -5.79
C SER A 14 4.75 2.97 -5.29
N TRP A 15 4.61 3.21 -3.99
CA TRP A 15 4.83 4.48 -3.31
C TRP A 15 5.57 4.21 -2.00
N ASN A 16 6.51 5.07 -1.63
CA ASN A 16 7.06 5.06 -0.27
C ASN A 16 6.21 5.94 0.64
N MET A 17 6.43 5.84 1.95
CA MET A 17 5.65 6.58 2.95
C MET A 17 5.78 8.10 2.75
N ALA A 18 6.99 8.60 2.51
CA ALA A 18 7.23 10.03 2.38
C ALA A 18 6.47 10.66 1.20
N SER A 19 6.50 10.03 0.03
CA SER A 19 5.80 10.53 -1.15
C SER A 19 4.29 10.39 -1.03
N ALA A 20 3.79 9.31 -0.42
CA ALA A 20 2.36 9.13 -0.16
C ALA A 20 1.82 10.20 0.78
N MET A 21 2.53 10.48 1.87
CA MET A 21 2.17 11.54 2.82
C MET A 21 2.22 12.93 2.18
N ALA A 22 3.20 13.20 1.31
CA ALA A 22 3.26 14.45 0.56
C ALA A 22 2.06 14.62 -0.38
N ALA A 23 1.67 13.57 -1.09
CA ALA A 23 0.50 13.58 -1.98
C ALA A 23 -0.81 13.78 -1.21
N ILE A 24 -0.95 13.16 -0.02
CA ILE A 24 -2.12 13.33 0.85
C ILE A 24 -2.19 14.75 1.39
N LYS A 25 -1.06 15.32 1.83
CA LYS A 25 -0.99 16.72 2.29
C LYS A 25 -1.41 17.71 1.20
N ALA A 26 -1.09 17.44 -0.06
CA ALA A 26 -1.47 18.28 -1.19
C ALA A 26 -2.92 18.08 -1.66
N ALA A 27 -3.59 17.03 -1.20
CA ALA A 27 -4.98 16.76 -1.52
C ALA A 27 -5.93 17.45 -0.50
N PRO A 28 -7.19 17.73 -0.88
CA PRO A 28 -8.18 18.27 0.06
C PRO A 28 -8.49 17.32 1.21
N SER A 29 -8.33 16.01 0.99
CA SER A 29 -8.49 14.95 2.00
C SER A 29 -7.72 13.71 1.58
N GLY A 30 -7.35 12.88 2.54
CA GLY A 30 -6.72 11.59 2.29
C GLY A 30 -6.62 10.75 3.57
N VAL A 31 -6.48 9.44 3.39
CA VAL A 31 -6.38 8.47 4.48
C VAL A 31 -5.17 7.57 4.22
N VAL A 32 -4.36 7.36 5.24
CA VAL A 32 -3.34 6.30 5.27
C VAL A 32 -3.81 5.24 6.26
N VAL A 33 -3.91 4.00 5.78
CA VAL A 33 -4.22 2.85 6.63
C VAL A 33 -2.96 2.02 6.81
N LEU A 34 -2.40 2.01 8.02
CA LEU A 34 -1.24 1.20 8.38
C LEU A 34 -1.74 -0.10 9.02
N LEU A 35 -1.74 -1.18 8.24
CA LEU A 35 -2.10 -2.50 8.74
C LEU A 35 -0.85 -3.18 9.28
N ASN A 36 -0.85 -3.47 10.58
CA ASN A 36 0.19 -4.29 11.17
C ASN A 36 -0.05 -5.76 10.77
N CYS A 37 0.54 -6.16 9.66
CA CYS A 37 0.67 -7.56 9.32
C CYS A 37 1.82 -8.10 10.15
N GLU A 38 1.58 -9.07 11.03
CA GLU A 38 2.66 -9.76 11.73
C GLU A 38 3.65 -10.33 10.71
N GLU A 39 4.93 -10.05 10.91
CA GLU A 39 6.01 -10.52 10.04
C GLU A 39 6.99 -11.33 10.89
N SER A 40 7.41 -12.49 10.38
CA SER A 40 8.49 -13.24 11.02
C SER A 40 9.84 -12.55 10.79
N ALA A 41 10.82 -12.85 11.64
CA ALA A 41 12.19 -12.33 11.47
C ALA A 41 12.75 -12.68 10.06
N ASP A 42 12.53 -13.90 9.58
CA ASP A 42 12.98 -14.33 8.25
C ASP A 42 12.33 -13.52 7.13
N GLN A 43 11.02 -13.22 7.25
CA GLN A 43 10.32 -12.37 6.29
C GLN A 43 10.87 -10.95 6.30
N MET A 44 11.23 -10.43 7.48
CA MET A 44 11.84 -9.10 7.61
C MET A 44 13.23 -9.06 6.93
N PHE A 45 14.11 -10.03 7.21
CA PHE A 45 15.43 -10.09 6.57
C PHE A 45 15.35 -10.27 5.05
N ALA A 46 14.41 -11.08 4.56
CA ALA A 46 14.19 -11.24 3.12
C ALA A 46 13.81 -9.92 2.44
N GLN A 47 13.05 -9.06 3.13
CA GLN A 47 12.69 -7.74 2.59
C GLN A 47 13.87 -6.77 2.57
N PHE A 48 14.71 -6.77 3.60
CA PHE A 48 15.95 -5.99 3.60
C PHE A 48 16.89 -6.42 2.47
N ALA A 49 17.00 -7.73 2.23
CA ALA A 49 17.79 -8.25 1.11
C ALA A 49 17.23 -7.80 -0.25
N ALA A 50 15.89 -7.77 -0.40
CA ALA A 50 15.23 -7.28 -1.61
C ALA A 50 15.44 -5.77 -1.82
N LEU A 51 15.48 -4.97 -0.75
CA LEU A 51 15.81 -3.55 -0.83
C LEU A 51 17.25 -3.28 -1.27
N ASN A 52 18.19 -4.13 -0.89
CA ASN A 52 19.57 -4.02 -1.36
C ASN A 52 19.73 -4.37 -2.85
N ASN A 53 18.74 -5.05 -3.44
CA ASN A 53 18.76 -5.48 -4.83
C ASN A 53 17.44 -5.14 -5.55
N VAL A 54 17.06 -3.85 -5.57
CA VAL A 54 15.80 -3.40 -6.19
C VAL A 54 15.70 -3.77 -7.70
N GLN A 55 16.83 -3.97 -8.39
CA GLN A 55 16.87 -4.46 -9.77
C GLN A 55 16.66 -5.98 -9.92
N ALA A 56 16.90 -6.79 -8.89
CA ALA A 56 16.76 -8.25 -8.95
C ALA A 56 15.30 -8.62 -8.65
N ALA A 57 14.55 -8.91 -9.71
CA ALA A 57 13.24 -9.57 -9.75
C ALA A 57 12.28 -9.28 -8.58
N LYS A 58 11.20 -8.53 -8.89
CA LYS A 58 10.01 -8.30 -8.06
C LYS A 58 9.69 -9.52 -7.18
N PRO A 59 9.86 -9.46 -5.85
CA PRO A 59 9.41 -10.57 -5.02
C PRO A 59 7.91 -10.76 -5.25
N ALA A 60 7.45 -12.01 -5.32
CA ALA A 60 6.06 -12.43 -5.47
C ALA A 60 5.21 -12.11 -4.21
N ARG A 61 5.43 -10.93 -3.63
CA ARG A 61 4.78 -10.44 -2.42
C ARG A 61 3.34 -10.02 -2.67
N ALA A 62 3.00 -9.71 -3.93
CA ALA A 62 1.66 -9.30 -4.32
C ALA A 62 0.61 -10.40 -4.16
N ASP A 63 1.01 -11.67 -4.20
CA ASP A 63 0.08 -12.81 -4.19
C ASP A 63 -0.32 -13.26 -2.78
N ARG A 64 0.28 -12.68 -1.74
CA ARG A 64 0.09 -13.09 -0.34
C ARG A 64 -0.42 -12.02 0.60
N LEU A 65 -0.82 -10.83 0.09
CA LEU A 65 -1.70 -9.97 0.88
C LEU A 65 -3.06 -10.67 0.91
N ASP A 66 -3.26 -11.45 1.97
CA ASP A 66 -4.45 -12.25 2.22
C ASP A 66 -5.71 -11.40 2.05
N LEU A 67 -6.78 -12.02 1.55
CA LEU A 67 -8.12 -11.43 1.46
C LEU A 67 -8.57 -10.85 2.82
N ARG A 68 -8.06 -11.40 3.93
CA ARG A 68 -8.27 -10.89 5.28
C ARG A 68 -7.77 -9.45 5.47
N THR A 69 -6.57 -9.13 4.96
CA THR A 69 -5.99 -7.80 5.09
C THR A 69 -6.77 -6.77 4.28
N TYR A 70 -7.29 -7.17 3.12
CA TYR A 70 -8.20 -6.34 2.34
C TYR A 70 -9.51 -6.06 3.08
N GLY A 71 -10.09 -7.06 3.74
CA GLY A 71 -11.35 -6.89 4.49
C GLY A 71 -11.22 -5.90 5.64
N ILE A 72 -10.15 -6.00 6.44
CA ILE A 72 -9.93 -5.07 7.57
C ILE A 72 -9.66 -3.66 7.06
N GLY A 73 -8.80 -3.49 6.03
CA GLY A 73 -8.55 -2.18 5.43
C GLY A 73 -9.83 -1.55 4.87
N ALA A 74 -10.67 -2.34 4.21
CA ALA A 74 -11.94 -1.89 3.68
C ALA A 74 -12.93 -1.49 4.78
N GLN A 75 -13.00 -2.25 5.88
CA GLN A 75 -13.86 -1.91 7.01
C GLN A 75 -13.42 -0.61 7.70
N ILE A 76 -12.11 -0.42 7.91
CA ILE A 76 -11.57 0.83 8.48
C ILE A 76 -11.94 2.02 7.59
N LEU A 77 -11.77 1.90 6.28
CA LEU A 77 -12.12 2.97 5.33
C LEU A 77 -13.62 3.29 5.38
N LYS A 78 -14.47 2.27 5.45
CA LYS A 78 -15.92 2.44 5.61
C LYS A 78 -16.27 3.14 6.92
N ASP A 79 -15.64 2.76 8.02
CA ASP A 79 -15.88 3.35 9.35
C ASP A 79 -15.44 4.83 9.41
N LEU A 80 -14.44 5.20 8.60
CA LEU A 80 -14.03 6.60 8.37
C LEU A 80 -14.96 7.36 7.40
N GLY A 81 -16.01 6.73 6.88
CA GLY A 81 -16.96 7.33 5.93
C GLY A 81 -16.45 7.43 4.50
N VAL A 82 -15.38 6.71 4.14
CA VAL A 82 -14.90 6.65 2.76
C VAL A 82 -15.86 5.78 1.94
N CYS A 83 -16.38 6.34 0.85
CA CYS A 83 -17.22 5.61 -0.12
C CYS A 83 -16.59 5.59 -1.52
N LYS A 84 -15.90 6.66 -1.90
CA LYS A 84 -15.21 6.79 -3.19
C LYS A 84 -13.78 7.27 -2.95
N MET A 85 -12.80 6.61 -3.56
CA MET A 85 -11.39 6.95 -3.34
C MET A 85 -10.53 6.72 -4.58
N GLN A 86 -9.46 7.50 -4.69
CA GLN A 86 -8.36 7.22 -5.61
C GLN A 86 -7.23 6.57 -4.85
N LEU A 87 -6.61 5.54 -5.44
CA LEU A 87 -5.53 4.80 -4.81
C LEU A 87 -4.16 5.28 -5.28
N LEU A 88 -3.25 5.50 -4.35
CA LEU A 88 -1.83 5.74 -4.63
C LEU A 88 -1.14 4.39 -4.88
N ALA A 89 -1.29 3.85 -6.09
CA ALA A 89 -0.73 2.55 -6.48
C ALA A 89 -0.63 2.43 -8.01
N SER A 90 0.18 1.47 -8.48
CA SER A 90 0.12 1.04 -9.87
C SER A 90 -1.22 0.36 -10.17
N PRO A 91 -1.86 0.61 -11.32
CA PRO A 91 -3.13 -0.03 -11.67
C PRO A 91 -3.02 -1.55 -11.61
N ARG A 92 -4.00 -2.19 -10.95
CA ARG A 92 -4.09 -3.65 -10.85
C ARG A 92 -5.54 -4.10 -10.85
N LYS A 93 -5.77 -5.35 -11.24
CA LYS A 93 -7.10 -5.97 -11.11
C LYS A 93 -7.45 -6.09 -9.63
N MET A 94 -8.53 -5.47 -9.22
CA MET A 94 -8.96 -5.42 -7.83
C MET A 94 -10.13 -6.40 -7.62
N PRO A 95 -10.18 -7.12 -6.49
CA PRO A 95 -11.37 -7.90 -6.15
C PRO A 95 -12.59 -6.98 -5.95
N SER A 96 -13.79 -7.54 -6.01
CA SER A 96 -15.02 -6.76 -5.85
C SER A 96 -15.08 -6.12 -4.46
N MET A 97 -15.28 -4.80 -4.42
CA MET A 97 -15.40 -4.01 -3.19
C MET A 97 -16.85 -3.71 -2.81
N THR A 98 -17.82 -4.26 -3.55
CA THR A 98 -19.27 -4.04 -3.36
C THR A 98 -19.75 -4.38 -1.95
N GLY A 99 -19.18 -5.40 -1.30
CA GLY A 99 -19.51 -5.76 0.09
C GLY A 99 -19.14 -4.71 1.14
N PHE A 100 -18.28 -3.75 0.79
CA PHE A 100 -17.77 -2.71 1.70
C PHE A 100 -18.31 -1.32 1.41
N ASN A 101 -19.18 -1.15 0.40
CA ASN A 101 -19.63 0.15 -0.09
C ASN A 101 -18.46 1.09 -0.48
N LEU A 102 -17.39 0.49 -1.04
CA LEU A 102 -16.20 1.21 -1.49
C LEU A 102 -16.09 1.15 -3.01
N GLU A 103 -15.83 2.30 -3.62
CA GLU A 103 -15.59 2.47 -5.03
C GLU A 103 -14.19 3.06 -5.28
N VAL A 104 -13.40 2.36 -6.08
CA VAL A 104 -12.11 2.89 -6.56
C VAL A 104 -12.35 3.66 -7.85
N THR A 105 -12.25 4.98 -7.77
CA THR A 105 -12.52 5.89 -8.90
C THR A 105 -11.30 6.11 -9.79
N GLY A 106 -10.12 5.69 -9.35
CA GLY A 106 -8.90 5.76 -10.15
C GLY A 106 -7.64 5.40 -9.38
N TYR A 107 -6.52 5.37 -10.11
CA TYR A 107 -5.19 5.15 -9.57
C TYR A 107 -4.32 6.36 -9.88
N ARG A 108 -3.52 6.79 -8.91
CA ARG A 108 -2.41 7.73 -9.15
C ARG A 108 -1.11 6.94 -9.10
N ALA A 109 -0.48 6.83 -10.28
CA ALA A 109 0.85 6.28 -10.39
C ALA A 109 1.85 7.12 -9.58
N LYS A 110 2.98 6.50 -9.21
CA LYS A 110 4.09 7.16 -8.52
C LYS A 110 4.44 8.46 -9.27
N PRO A 111 4.66 9.60 -8.57
CA PRO A 111 5.22 10.77 -9.20
C PRO A 111 6.57 10.39 -9.78
N ASP A 112 6.82 10.76 -11.04
CA ASP A 112 8.15 10.63 -11.61
C ASP A 112 9.13 11.34 -10.66
N ALA A 113 10.16 10.60 -10.26
CA ALA A 113 11.23 11.14 -9.42
C ALA A 113 12.09 12.11 -10.23
#